data_AF-A0AA38MQI4-F1
#
_entry.id   AF-A0AA38MQI4-F1
#
_cell.length_a   1.000
_cell.length_b   1.000
_cell.length_c   1.000
_cell.angle_alpha   90.00
_cell.angle_beta   90.00
_cell.angle_gamma   90.00
#
_symmetry.space_group_name_H-M   'P 1'
#
loop_
_entity.id
_entity.type
_entity.pdbx_description
1 polymer ?
#
loop_
_entity_poly.entity_id
_entity_poly.type
_entity_poly.pdbx_seq_one_letter_code
_entity_poly.pdbx_strand_id
1 'polypeptide(L)'
;SSADQDRRFSEKELKLLKSMKFPPEFDKKVGKLDSVDMRKVNLTVIRPWIAKKVVEIVGFEDEAVVEYAMGLLEDKQEPTPDPKKMQIILTGILAEDTPAFMSALWNLLLEAQ
;
A
#
# COMPACT_ATOMS: atom_id res chain seq x y z
N SER A 1 23.86 14.32 -3.05
CA SER A 1 22.65 15.14 -3.20
C SER A 1 21.45 14.23 -3.33
N SER A 2 20.63 14.16 -2.29
CA SER A 2 19.45 13.29 -2.20
C SER A 2 18.27 13.94 -2.93
N ALA A 3 18.15 13.70 -4.24
CA ALA A 3 17.03 14.20 -5.03
C ALA A 3 16.74 13.39 -6.31
N ASP A 4 17.20 12.14 -6.39
CA ASP A 4 17.13 11.36 -7.65
C ASP A 4 16.68 9.91 -7.41
N GLN A 5 15.62 9.71 -6.61
CA GLN A 5 14.94 8.40 -6.55
C GLN A 5 13.41 8.49 -6.69
N ASP A 6 12.84 9.68 -6.91
CA ASP A 6 11.40 9.85 -7.17
C ASP A 6 11.11 9.92 -8.69
N ARG A 7 11.49 8.87 -9.43
CA ARG A 7 11.11 8.67 -10.85
C ARG A 7 10.60 7.25 -11.10
N ARG A 8 9.96 6.65 -10.10
CA ARG A 8 9.56 5.23 -10.13
C ARG A 8 8.08 4.98 -10.45
N PHE A 9 7.41 5.96 -11.03
CA PHE A 9 6.07 5.80 -11.60
C PHE A 9 6.18 5.70 -13.13
N SER A 10 5.77 4.55 -13.68
CA SER A 10 5.59 4.37 -15.12
C SER A 10 4.54 5.34 -15.65
N GLU A 11 4.55 5.60 -16.95
CA GLU A 11 3.62 6.55 -17.58
C GLU A 11 2.14 6.20 -17.35
N LYS A 12 1.83 4.91 -17.19
CA LYS A 12 0.51 4.41 -16.78
C LYS A 12 0.17 4.79 -15.34
N GLU A 13 1.13 4.64 -14.43
CA GLU A 13 0.97 4.96 -13.02
C GLU A 13 0.80 6.46 -12.82
N LEU A 14 1.53 7.30 -13.56
CA LEU A 14 1.38 8.76 -13.54
C LEU A 14 0.00 9.23 -14.02
N LYS A 15 -0.57 8.56 -15.04
CA LYS A 15 -1.94 8.84 -15.50
C LYS A 15 -2.97 8.48 -14.43
N LEU A 16 -2.79 7.33 -13.78
CA LEU A 16 -3.63 6.89 -12.67
C LEU A 16 -3.50 7.83 -11.47
N LEU A 17 -2.29 8.25 -11.10
CA LEU A 17 -2.01 9.23 -10.05
C LEU A 17 -2.78 10.55 -10.26
N LYS A 18 -2.91 11.00 -11.52
CA LYS A 18 -3.66 12.23 -11.84
C LYS A 18 -5.18 12.05 -11.85
N SER A 19 -5.66 10.85 -12.13
CA SER A 19 -7.10 10.56 -12.28
C SER A 19 -7.72 9.95 -11.02
N MET A 20 -6.92 9.38 -10.12
CA MET A 20 -7.39 8.73 -8.91
C MET A 20 -7.69 9.72 -7.79
N LYS A 21 -8.70 9.37 -7.01
CA LYS A 21 -8.95 10.02 -5.73
C LYS A 21 -8.19 9.25 -4.66
N PHE A 22 -7.22 9.91 -4.05
CA PHE A 22 -6.55 9.38 -2.88
C PHE A 22 -7.38 9.74 -1.65
N PRO A 23 -7.60 8.77 -0.74
CA PRO A 23 -8.25 9.07 0.52
C PRO A 23 -7.40 10.09 1.31
N PRO A 24 -8.04 10.99 2.06
CA PRO A 24 -7.32 12.02 2.84
C PRO A 24 -6.41 11.42 3.90
N GLU A 25 -6.60 10.14 4.24
CA GLU A 25 -5.74 9.35 5.11
C GLU A 25 -4.30 9.26 4.60
N PHE A 26 -4.07 9.37 3.29
CA PHE A 26 -2.72 9.36 2.70
C PHE A 26 -2.03 10.73 2.71
N ASP A 27 -2.81 11.79 2.86
CA ASP A 27 -2.32 13.16 2.97
C ASP A 27 -2.33 13.65 4.43
N LYS A 28 -2.97 12.88 5.31
CA LYS A 28 -2.93 13.04 6.76
C LYS A 28 -1.51 12.78 7.24
N LYS A 29 -0.68 13.82 7.16
CA LYS A 29 0.49 13.99 8.00
C LYS A 29 0.03 14.07 9.45
N VAL A 30 -0.19 12.93 10.10
CA VAL A 30 -0.49 12.86 11.54
C VAL A 30 0.85 13.03 12.26
N GLY A 31 1.37 14.26 12.22
CA GLY A 31 2.63 14.62 12.83
C GLY A 31 3.87 14.32 11.98
N LYS A 32 5.04 14.64 12.53
CA LYS A 32 6.36 14.62 11.88
C LYS A 32 6.88 13.20 11.51
N LEU A 33 6.02 12.18 11.49
CA LEU A 33 6.39 10.77 11.52
C LEU A 33 5.53 9.91 10.56
N ASP A 34 5.28 10.38 9.34
CA ASP A 34 4.49 9.64 8.33
C ASP A 34 5.37 8.77 7.44
N SER A 35 6.06 7.81 8.05
CA SER A 35 6.83 6.80 7.33
C SER A 35 6.61 5.49 8.06
N VAL A 36 5.75 4.63 7.51
CA VAL A 36 5.63 3.25 7.98
C VAL A 36 6.98 2.60 7.72
N ASP A 37 7.70 2.31 8.80
CA ASP A 37 9.00 1.66 8.73
C ASP A 37 8.73 0.15 8.73
N MET A 38 8.78 -0.49 7.55
CA MET A 38 8.50 -1.93 7.40
C MET A 38 9.43 -2.80 8.27
N ARG A 39 10.53 -2.23 8.75
CA ARG A 39 11.49 -2.87 9.68
C ARG A 39 10.93 -3.03 11.10
N LYS A 40 9.93 -2.22 11.48
CA LYS A 40 9.28 -2.24 12.79
C LYS A 40 7.94 -2.95 12.77
N VAL A 41 7.32 -3.01 11.59
CA VAL A 41 6.03 -3.67 11.37
C VAL A 41 6.15 -5.18 11.51
N ASN A 42 5.23 -5.78 12.25
CA ASN A 42 5.18 -7.23 12.42
C ASN A 42 4.41 -7.92 11.28
N LEU A 43 5.12 -8.34 10.22
CA LEU A 43 4.54 -8.99 9.03
C LEU A 43 3.73 -10.27 9.32
N THR A 44 3.99 -10.96 10.44
CA THR A 44 3.24 -12.18 10.80
C THR A 44 1.75 -11.94 11.05
N VAL A 45 1.36 -10.73 11.47
CA VAL A 45 -0.06 -10.35 11.60
C VAL A 45 -0.62 -9.70 10.34
N ILE A 46 0.24 -9.12 9.50
CA ILE A 46 -0.17 -8.45 8.26
C ILE A 46 -0.62 -9.48 7.22
N ARG A 47 0.11 -10.58 7.05
CA ARG A 47 -0.22 -11.63 6.06
C ARG A 47 -1.64 -12.19 6.22
N PRO A 48 -2.05 -12.72 7.39
CA PRO A 48 -3.41 -13.24 7.57
C PRO A 48 -4.47 -12.13 7.50
N TRP A 49 -4.12 -10.90 7.88
CA TRP A 49 -5.04 -9.77 7.75
C TRP A 49 -5.31 -9.41 6.28
N ILE A 50 -4.25 -9.36 5.44
CA ILE A 50 -4.38 -9.11 4.00
C ILE A 50 -5.24 -10.20 3.36
N ALA A 51 -4.97 -11.48 3.64
CA ALA A 51 -5.77 -12.59 3.11
C ALA A 51 -7.26 -12.42 3.44
N LYS A 52 -7.58 -12.14 4.70
CA LYS A 52 -8.96 -11.88 5.13
C LYS A 52 -9.56 -10.67 4.41
N LYS A 53 -8.80 -9.58 4.25
CA LYS A 53 -9.27 -8.35 3.61
C LYS A 53 -9.50 -8.54 2.10
N VAL A 54 -8.64 -9.30 1.43
CA VAL A 54 -8.80 -9.69 0.02
C VAL A 54 -10.09 -10.50 -0.14
N VAL A 55 -10.34 -11.48 0.73
CA VAL A 55 -11.59 -12.26 0.71
C VAL A 55 -12.82 -11.36 0.91
N GLU A 56 -12.76 -10.37 1.80
CA GLU A 56 -13.88 -9.43 2.01
C GLU A 56 -14.19 -8.58 0.78
N ILE A 57 -13.18 -8.23 -0.01
CA ILE A 57 -13.31 -7.35 -1.18
C ILE A 57 -13.67 -8.14 -2.43
N VAL A 58 -12.91 -9.19 -2.71
CA VAL A 58 -13.01 -9.98 -3.93
C VAL A 58 -14.07 -11.08 -3.79
N GLY A 59 -14.42 -11.47 -2.56
CA GLY A 59 -15.38 -12.54 -2.25
C GLY A 59 -14.76 -13.94 -2.23
N PHE A 60 -13.48 -14.07 -2.55
CA PHE A 60 -12.72 -15.33 -2.48
C PHE A 60 -11.27 -15.06 -2.09
N GLU A 61 -10.59 -16.10 -1.60
CA GLU A 61 -9.18 -16.01 -1.24
C GLU A 61 -8.34 -16.09 -2.51
N ASP A 62 -7.65 -14.99 -2.82
CA ASP A 62 -6.71 -14.93 -3.92
C ASP A 62 -5.28 -14.82 -3.37
N GLU A 63 -4.62 -15.98 -3.23
CA GLU A 63 -3.23 -16.05 -2.73
C GLU A 63 -2.27 -15.22 -3.59
N ALA A 64 -2.53 -15.05 -4.89
CA ALA A 64 -1.67 -14.25 -5.76
C ALA A 64 -1.72 -12.77 -5.37
N VAL A 65 -2.90 -12.25 -5.01
CA VAL A 65 -3.06 -10.87 -4.51
C VAL A 65 -2.41 -10.69 -3.15
N VAL A 66 -2.54 -11.69 -2.26
CA VAL A 66 -1.90 -11.68 -0.93
C VAL A 66 -0.38 -11.65 -1.04
N GLU A 67 0.20 -12.54 -1.84
CA GLU A 67 1.64 -12.60 -2.11
C GLU A 67 2.13 -11.31 -2.77
N TYR A 68 1.34 -10.73 -3.68
CA TYR A 68 1.68 -9.48 -4.33
C TYR A 68 1.70 -8.30 -3.35
N ALA A 69 0.68 -8.17 -2.49
CA ALA A 69 0.62 -7.14 -1.47
C ALA A 69 1.73 -7.30 -0.41
N MET A 70 2.00 -8.54 0.03
CA MET A 70 3.13 -8.85 0.93
C MET A 70 4.47 -8.54 0.27
N GLY A 71 4.65 -8.88 -1.01
CA GLY A 71 5.87 -8.59 -1.75
C GLY A 71 6.19 -7.10 -1.83
N LEU A 72 5.17 -6.23 -1.90
CA LEU A 72 5.35 -4.77 -1.83
C LEU A 72 5.81 -4.30 -0.44
N LEU A 73 5.38 -4.98 0.63
CA LEU A 73 5.73 -4.66 2.02
C LEU A 73 7.09 -5.25 2.42
N GLU A 74 7.46 -6.39 1.85
CA GLU A 74 8.73 -7.08 2.08
C GLU A 74 9.88 -6.53 1.21
N ASP A 75 9.61 -5.50 0.40
CA ASP A 75 10.62 -4.89 -0.45
C ASP A 75 11.73 -4.24 0.39
N LYS A 76 12.89 -4.91 0.42
CA LYS A 76 14.06 -4.48 1.19
C LYS A 76 14.69 -3.20 0.63
N GLN A 77 14.39 -2.82 -0.61
CA GLN A 77 14.91 -1.59 -1.23
C GLN A 77 14.09 -0.37 -0.80
N GLU A 78 12.79 -0.53 -0.54
CA GLU A 78 11.85 0.50 -0.07
C GLU A 78 11.35 0.17 1.36
N PRO A 79 12.17 0.36 2.42
CA PRO A 79 11.75 0.13 3.81
C PRO A 79 10.64 1.09 4.27
N THR A 80 10.44 2.18 3.54
CA THR A 80 9.38 3.17 3.74
C THR A 80 8.52 3.22 2.48
N PRO A 81 7.54 2.31 2.31
CA PRO A 81 6.73 2.25 1.11
C PRO A 81 5.80 3.47 1.01
N ASP A 82 5.60 3.97 -0.21
CA ASP A 82 4.69 5.08 -0.47
C ASP A 82 3.23 4.59 -0.63
N PRO A 83 2.27 5.07 0.19
CA PRO A 83 0.89 4.60 0.13
C PRO A 83 0.21 4.96 -1.19
N LYS A 84 0.58 6.11 -1.78
CA LYS A 84 0.09 6.55 -3.10
C LYS A 84 0.53 5.58 -4.21
N LYS A 85 1.77 5.08 -4.12
CA LYS A 85 2.33 4.12 -5.07
C LYS A 85 1.70 2.75 -4.90
N MET A 86 1.63 2.25 -3.67
CA MET A 86 0.94 1.00 -3.38
C MET A 86 -0.51 1.01 -3.88
N GLN A 87 -1.25 2.10 -3.67
CA GLN A 87 -2.61 2.21 -4.20
C GLN A 87 -2.63 2.11 -5.72
N ILE A 88 -1.77 2.81 -6.44
CA ILE A 88 -1.77 2.75 -7.93
C ILE A 88 -1.50 1.33 -8.42
N ILE A 89 -0.50 0.66 -7.83
CA ILE A 89 -0.13 -0.70 -8.19
C ILE A 89 -1.29 -1.66 -7.91
N LEU A 90 -1.85 -1.60 -6.69
CA LEU A 90 -2.99 -2.43 -6.30
C LEU A 90 -4.26 -2.09 -7.08
N THR A 91 -4.39 -0.89 -7.62
CA THR A 91 -5.55 -0.51 -8.44
C THR A 91 -5.57 -1.23 -9.77
N GLY A 92 -4.43 -1.72 -10.25
CA GLY A 92 -4.40 -2.66 -11.37
C GLY A 92 -5.08 -4.00 -11.07
N ILE A 93 -5.28 -4.34 -9.79
CA ILE A 93 -5.82 -5.62 -9.32
C ILE A 93 -7.23 -5.42 -8.76
N LEU A 94 -7.37 -4.56 -7.76
CA LEU A 94 -8.60 -4.34 -6.98
C LEU A 94 -9.48 -3.21 -7.54
N ALA A 95 -9.04 -2.52 -8.60
CA ALA A 95 -9.79 -1.45 -9.27
C ALA A 95 -10.48 -0.46 -8.29
N GLU A 96 -11.81 -0.46 -8.24
CA GLU A 96 -12.62 0.45 -7.43
C GLU A 96 -12.51 0.24 -5.92
N ASP A 97 -12.19 -0.97 -5.47
CA ASP A 97 -12.09 -1.32 -4.05
C ASP A 97 -10.71 -1.01 -3.44
N THR A 98 -9.73 -0.69 -4.29
CA THR A 98 -8.37 -0.38 -3.88
C THR A 98 -8.25 0.72 -2.82
N PRO A 99 -8.91 1.89 -2.93
CA PRO A 99 -8.84 2.90 -1.89
C PRO A 99 -9.34 2.39 -0.53
N ALA A 100 -10.38 1.55 -0.51
CA ALA A 100 -10.89 0.96 0.73
C ALA A 100 -9.90 -0.06 1.32
N PHE A 101 -9.33 -0.93 0.47
CA PHE A 101 -8.27 -1.85 0.88
C PHE A 101 -7.05 -1.11 1.44
N MET A 102 -6.54 -0.13 0.70
CA MET A 102 -5.29 0.53 1.02
C MET A 102 -5.42 1.41 2.26
N SER A 103 -6.57 2.06 2.50
CA SER A 103 -6.82 2.81 3.74
C SER A 103 -6.78 1.88 4.96
N ALA A 104 -7.46 0.73 4.87
CA ALA A 104 -7.48 -0.24 5.95
C ALA A 104 -6.09 -0.89 6.18
N LEU A 105 -5.36 -1.20 5.10
CA LEU A 105 -4.00 -1.73 5.18
C LEU A 105 -3.06 -0.71 5.81
N TRP A 106 -3.13 0.56 5.39
CA TRP A 106 -2.28 1.62 5.91
C TRP A 106 -2.52 1.85 7.40
N ASN A 107 -3.78 1.87 7.83
CA ASN A 107 -4.11 2.00 9.25
C ASN A 107 -3.57 0.82 10.07
N LEU A 108 -3.69 -0.41 9.57
CA LEU A 108 -3.10 -1.59 10.22
C LEU A 108 -1.58 -1.47 10.34
N LEU A 109 -0.91 -1.05 9.27
CA LEU A 109 0.54 -0.84 9.27
C LEU A 109 0.95 0.22 10.30
N LEU A 110 0.14 1.28 10.46
CA LEU A 110 0.35 2.31 11.48
C LEU A 110 0.13 1.80 12.92
N GLU A 111 -0.82 0.88 13.12
CA GLU A 111 -1.07 0.23 14.41
C GLU A 111 -0.02 -0.85 14.75
N ALA A 112 0.63 -1.43 13.74
CA ALA A 112 1.59 -2.52 13.89
C ALA A 112 3.05 -2.06 14.10
N GLN A 113 3.30 -0.75 14.26
CA GLN A 113 4.63 -0.12 14.41
C GLN A 113 5.21 -0.18 15.82
#